data_AF-A0A0B5J7K2-F1
#
_entry.id   AF-A0A0B5J7K2-F1
#
_cell.length_a   1.000
_cell.length_b   1.000
_cell.length_c   1.000
_cell.angle_alpha   90.00
_cell.angle_beta   90.00
_cell.angle_gamma   90.00
#
_symmetry.space_group_name_H-M   'P 1'
#
loop_
_entity.id
_entity.type
_entity.pdbx_description
1 polymer ?
#
loop_
_entity_poly.entity_id
_entity_poly.type
_entity_poly.pdbx_seq_one_letter_code
_entity_poly.pdbx_strand_id
1 'polypeptide(L)' 'LPQPSFMEKTLKELKIGTFENVITASQDTPIIQALNLFVEHRISALPVLDGQGKVEDIYAKFDVIQL' A
#
# COMPACT_ATOMS: atom_id res chain seq x y z
N LEU A 1 32.66 9.00 3.26
CA LEU A 1 32.40 7.53 3.32
C LEU A 1 32.01 7.09 1.91
N PRO A 2 32.54 5.97 1.37
CA PRO A 2 32.08 5.46 0.08
C PRO A 2 30.62 5.01 0.19
N GLN A 3 29.83 5.18 -0.87
CA GLN A 3 28.47 4.67 -0.88
C GLN A 3 28.49 3.13 -0.92
N PRO A 4 27.62 2.46 -0.14
CA PRO A 4 27.47 1.01 -0.23
C PRO A 4 27.03 0.57 -1.63
N SER A 5 27.62 -0.50 -2.16
CA SER A 5 27.36 -1.01 -3.51
C SER A 5 25.93 -1.47 -3.79
N PHE A 6 25.11 -1.70 -2.76
CA PHE A 6 23.70 -2.03 -2.94
C PHE A 6 22.84 -0.83 -3.34
N MET A 7 23.30 0.41 -3.08
CA MET A 7 22.57 1.63 -3.44
C MET A 7 22.48 1.86 -4.96
N GLU A 8 23.35 1.21 -5.73
CA GLU A 8 23.35 1.28 -7.20
C GLU A 8 22.40 0.26 -7.84
N LYS A 9 21.80 -0.65 -7.05
CA LYS A 9 20.89 -1.69 -7.54
C LYS A 9 19.43 -1.24 -7.46
N THR A 10 18.62 -1.71 -8.39
CA THR A 10 17.16 -1.48 -8.39
C THR A 10 16.44 -2.31 -7.34
N LEU A 11 15.22 -1.90 -6.95
CA LEU A 11 14.36 -2.66 -6.03
C LEU A 11 14.11 -4.10 -6.50
N LYS A 12 13.99 -4.30 -7.82
CA LYS A 12 13.76 -5.62 -8.42
C LYS A 12 14.98 -6.53 -8.26
N GLU A 13 16.19 -6.01 -8.49
CA GLU A 13 17.44 -6.76 -8.29
C GLU A 13 17.66 -7.11 -6.82
N LEU A 14 17.24 -6.21 -5.92
CA LEU A 14 17.30 -6.41 -4.48
C LEU A 14 16.14 -7.27 -3.93
N LYS A 15 15.11 -7.55 -4.75
CA LYS A 15 13.88 -8.26 -4.35
C LYS A 15 13.18 -7.62 -3.16
N ILE A 16 13.14 -6.29 -3.13
CA ILE A 16 12.49 -5.51 -2.08
C ILE A 16 11.08 -5.13 -2.56
N GLY A 17 10.07 -5.50 -1.77
CA GLY A 17 8.66 -5.20 -2.03
C GLY A 17 7.77 -6.43 -1.95
N THR A 18 6.47 -6.19 -1.87
CA THR A 18 5.43 -7.23 -1.94
C THR A 18 4.70 -7.05 -3.27
N PHE A 19 4.69 -8.10 -4.09
CA PHE A 19 4.17 -8.06 -5.47
C PHE A 19 2.97 -8.99 -5.70
N GLU A 20 2.59 -9.75 -4.69
CA GLU A 20 1.49 -10.72 -4.74
C GLU A 20 0.53 -10.45 -3.58
N ASN A 21 -0.76 -10.76 -3.78
CA ASN A 21 -1.80 -10.64 -2.74
C ASN A 21 -1.89 -9.25 -2.09
N VAL A 22 -1.61 -8.19 -2.86
CA VAL A 22 -1.77 -6.82 -2.40
C VAL A 22 -3.26 -6.52 -2.28
N ILE A 23 -3.71 -6.29 -1.05
CA ILE A 23 -5.10 -5.90 -0.78
C ILE A 23 -5.28 -4.44 -1.19
N THR A 24 -6.36 -4.17 -1.93
CA THR A 24 -6.67 -2.84 -2.47
C THR A 24 -8.10 -2.45 -2.13
N ALA A 25 -8.40 -1.16 -2.25
CA ALA A 25 -9.73 -0.59 -2.13
C ALA A 25 -10.06 0.24 -3.38
N SER A 26 -11.31 0.66 -3.51
CA SER A 26 -11.77 1.65 -4.50
C SER A 26 -12.32 2.89 -3.80
N GLN A 27 -12.55 3.98 -4.54
CA GLN A 27 -13.19 5.19 -3.97
C GLN A 27 -14.59 4.91 -3.40
N ASP A 28 -15.28 3.90 -3.93
CA ASP A 28 -16.60 3.48 -3.46
C ASP A 28 -16.54 2.57 -2.22
N THR A 29 -15.34 2.16 -1.79
CA THR A 29 -15.17 1.26 -0.63
C THR A 29 -15.53 2.01 0.65
N PRO A 30 -16.56 1.57 1.40
CA PRO A 30 -16.94 2.23 2.64
C PRO A 30 -15.79 2.22 3.65
N ILE A 31 -15.62 3.33 4.38
CA ILE A 31 -14.56 3.48 5.39
C ILE A 31 -14.55 2.31 6.38
N ILE A 32 -15.73 1.87 6.84
CA ILE A 32 -15.84 0.73 7.77
C ILE A 32 -15.29 -0.58 7.18
N GLN A 33 -15.43 -0.78 5.87
CA GLN A 33 -14.88 -1.94 5.19
C GLN A 33 -13.35 -1.83 5.09
N ALA A 34 -12.82 -0.65 4.76
CA ALA A 34 -11.39 -0.41 4.77
C ALA A 34 -10.76 -0.64 6.17
N LEU A 35 -11.45 -0.22 7.24
CA LEU A 35 -11.05 -0.50 8.62
C LEU A 35 -11.03 -2.00 8.94
N ASN A 36 -12.01 -2.76 8.46
CA ASN A 36 -12.02 -4.21 8.64
C ASN A 36 -10.84 -4.86 7.91
N LEU A 37 -10.53 -4.45 6.68
CA LEU A 37 -9.38 -4.95 5.92
C LEU A 37 -8.05 -4.73 6.66
N PHE A 38 -7.89 -3.57 7.31
CA PHE A 38 -6.72 -3.26 8.14
C PHE A 38 -6.52 -4.20 9.33
N VAL A 39 -7.61 -4.68 9.92
CA VAL A 39 -7.59 -5.59 11.08
C VAL A 39 -7.42 -7.02 10.60
N GLU A 40 -8.22 -7.46 9.63
CA GLU A 40 -8.25 -8.82 9.10
C GLU A 40 -6.92 -9.21 8.45
N HIS A 41 -6.39 -8.35 7.57
CA HIS A 41 -5.15 -8.62 6.85
C HIS A 41 -3.90 -8.13 7.58
N ARG A 42 -4.05 -7.46 8.73
CA ARG A 42 -2.96 -6.88 9.53
C ARG A 42 -2.04 -5.93 8.74
N ILE A 43 -2.59 -5.25 7.74
CA ILE A 43 -1.88 -4.29 6.90
C ILE A 43 -2.01 -2.86 7.45
N SER A 44 -1.09 -1.97 7.11
CA SER A 44 -1.06 -0.57 7.59
C SER A 44 -1.66 0.43 6.61
N ALA A 45 -1.73 0.08 5.32
CA ALA A 45 -2.23 0.93 4.26
C ALA A 45 -2.87 0.10 3.13
N LEU A 46 -3.78 0.72 2.40
CA LEU A 46 -4.54 0.19 1.29
C LEU A 46 -4.33 1.11 0.07
N PRO A 47 -3.77 0.61 -1.03
CA PRO A 47 -3.83 1.32 -2.30
C PRO A 47 -5.28 1.44 -2.76
N VAL A 48 -5.69 2.64 -3.15
CA VAL A 48 -7.00 2.94 -3.73
C VAL A 48 -6.86 2.97 -5.25
N LEU A 49 -7.61 2.10 -5.92
CA LEU A 49 -7.61 1.96 -7.37
C LEU A 49 -8.85 2.63 -7.99
N ASP A 50 -8.67 3.18 -9.19
CA ASP A 50 -9.77 3.60 -10.05
C ASP A 50 -10.45 2.40 -10.76
N GLY A 51 -11.50 2.69 -11.52
CA GLY A 51 -12.23 1.68 -12.31
C GLY A 51 -11.41 1.03 -13.44
N GLN A 52 -10.21 1.53 -13.74
CA GLN A 52 -9.27 0.97 -14.72
C GLN A 52 -8.11 0.21 -14.04
N GLY A 53 -8.10 0.11 -12.70
CA GLY A 53 -7.06 -0.56 -11.93
C GLY A 53 -5.79 0.28 -11.73
N LYS A 54 -5.83 1.59 -11.99
CA LYS A 54 -4.73 2.50 -11.72
C LYS A 54 -4.80 2.98 -10.27
N VAL A 55 -3.65 3.08 -9.61
CA VAL A 55 -3.55 3.67 -8.27
C VAL A 55 -3.84 5.16 -8.35
N GLU A 56 -4.89 5.60 -7.65
CA GLU A 56 -5.21 7.02 -7.46
C GLU A 56 -4.71 7.53 -6.12
N ASP A 57 -4.75 6.71 -5.06
CA ASP A 57 -4.37 7.13 -3.71
C ASP A 57 -3.89 5.96 -2.83
N ILE A 58 -3.44 6.25 -1.60
CA ILE A 58 -3.11 5.30 -0.55
C ILE A 58 -3.81 5.73 0.74
N TYR A 59 -4.74 4.92 1.24
CA TYR A 59 -5.41 5.14 2.51
C TYR A 59 -4.71 4.36 3.62
N ALA A 60 -4.33 5.01 4.71
CA ALA A 60 -3.57 4.43 5.80
C ALA A 60 -4.30 4.46 7.14
N LYS A 61 -3.90 3.58 8.07
CA LYS A 61 -4.47 3.52 9.43
C LYS A 61 -4.45 4.86 10.17
N PHE A 62 -3.48 5.74 9.88
CA PHE A 62 -3.38 7.04 10.54
C PHE A 62 -4.39 8.07 10.02
N ASP A 63 -4.86 7.93 8.76
CA ASP A 63 -5.86 8.83 8.17
C ASP A 63 -7.20 8.74 8.91
N VAL A 64 -7.47 7.59 9.54
CA VAL A 64 -8.64 7.32 10.38
C VAL A 64 -8.74 8.29 11.57
N ILE A 65 -7.59 8.75 12.10
CA ILE A 65 -7.53 9.59 13.30
C ILE A 65 -7.79 11.07 12.96
N GLN A 66 -7.70 11.45 11.69
CA GLN A 66 -7.88 12.83 11.21
C GLN A 66 -9.31 13.18 10.76
N LEU A 67 -10.29 12.29 10.99
CA LEU A 67 -11.71 12.52 10.72
C LEU A 67 -12.49 13.02 11.95
#